data_AF-A0A1I6LPV8-F1
#
_entry.id   AF-A0A1I6LPV8-F1
#
_cell.length_a   1.000
_cell.length_b   1.000
_cell.length_c   1.000
_cell.angle_alpha   90.00
_cell.angle_beta   90.00
_cell.angle_gamma   90.00
#
_symmetry.space_group_name_H-M   'P 1'
#
loop_
_entity.id
_entity.type
_entity.pdbx_description
1 polymer ?
#
loop_
_entity_poly.entity_id
_entity_poly.type
_entity_poly.pdbx_seq_one_letter_code
_entity_poly.pdbx_strand_id
1 'polypeptide(L)'
;MTSSGKTLRLLFALTLVPSAAPLMQAQSPVEIIQQMVAHEDDAALHKQHFAYTATERSERTGNHLWKERIAETSDGKVRFLLEEDGTPLSPDRVGRERGRLAGIATNPADFIAAEHARKNDEDKAKAMLDLLPKAFLLENLRKEGNLTMIDFRPDPAYQTQSMEEKVLHGMSGTVSIDNRAERLHTIKASLAKDVSVGFGLATVHAGSSFATTRDQVAPGQWKTVVVDTAINGKAILFKSLGKNEHVERSDFKLLPFEMSVKDAVAVVEQ
;
A
#
# COMPACT_ATOMS: atom_id res chain seq x y z
N MET A 1 -19.43 -23.00 -90.07
CA MET A 1 -19.26 -23.83 -88.87
C MET A 1 -17.78 -23.72 -88.48
N THR A 2 -17.42 -22.80 -87.57
CA THR A 2 -17.42 -22.91 -86.09
C THR A 2 -16.40 -23.94 -85.60
N SER A 3 -15.47 -23.68 -84.67
CA SER A 3 -15.33 -22.60 -83.69
C SER A 3 -13.86 -22.54 -83.24
N SER A 4 -13.29 -21.34 -83.14
CA SER A 4 -11.92 -21.09 -82.65
C SER A 4 -12.01 -20.60 -81.20
N GLY A 5 -11.52 -21.42 -80.26
CA GLY A 5 -11.53 -21.13 -78.83
C GLY A 5 -10.37 -20.22 -78.44
N LYS A 6 -10.67 -18.98 -78.01
CA LYS A 6 -9.71 -18.03 -77.45
C LYS A 6 -9.48 -18.31 -75.97
N THR A 7 -8.25 -18.63 -75.58
CA THR A 7 -7.84 -18.78 -74.18
C THR A 7 -7.60 -17.40 -73.57
N LEU A 8 -8.44 -17.01 -72.61
CA LEU A 8 -8.32 -15.77 -71.85
C LEU A 8 -7.31 -15.96 -70.70
N ARG A 9 -6.17 -15.25 -70.75
CA ARG A 9 -5.22 -15.19 -69.62
C ARG A 9 -5.67 -14.09 -68.65
N LEU A 10 -6.15 -14.49 -67.47
CA LEU A 10 -6.37 -13.58 -66.35
C LEU A 10 -5.01 -13.21 -65.72
N LEU A 11 -4.65 -11.92 -65.75
CA LEU A 11 -3.61 -11.36 -64.90
C LEU A 11 -4.22 -11.06 -63.52
N PHE A 12 -3.77 -11.78 -62.48
CA PHE A 12 -4.00 -11.39 -61.10
C PHE A 12 -3.01 -10.28 -60.72
N ALA A 13 -3.50 -9.05 -60.59
CA ALA A 13 -2.76 -7.97 -59.97
C ALA A 13 -2.79 -8.17 -58.44
N LEU A 14 -1.65 -8.53 -57.86
CA LEU A 14 -1.49 -8.67 -56.42
C LEU A 14 -1.38 -7.27 -55.80
N THR A 15 -2.49 -6.72 -55.30
CA THR A 15 -2.47 -5.46 -54.54
C THR A 15 -1.92 -5.74 -53.14
N LEU A 16 -0.66 -5.36 -52.92
CA LEU A 16 -0.02 -5.40 -51.61
C LEU A 16 -0.65 -4.29 -50.74
N VAL A 17 -1.60 -4.65 -49.90
CA VAL A 17 -2.14 -3.74 -48.88
C VAL A 17 -1.10 -3.66 -47.75
N PRO A 18 -0.49 -2.49 -47.48
CA PRO A 18 0.42 -2.37 -46.35
C PRO A 18 -0.40 -2.57 -45.07
N SER A 19 -0.15 -3.68 -44.38
CA SER A 19 -0.63 -3.86 -43.01
C SER A 19 0.15 -2.89 -42.12
N ALA A 20 -0.46 -1.74 -41.83
CA ALA A 20 -0.01 -0.91 -40.73
C ALA A 20 -0.26 -1.71 -39.44
N ALA A 21 0.79 -2.32 -38.89
CA ALA A 21 0.73 -2.82 -37.52
C ALA A 21 0.33 -1.64 -36.61
N PRO A 22 -0.68 -1.78 -35.75
CA PRO A 22 -1.02 -0.72 -34.82
C PRO A 22 0.23 -0.42 -33.98
N LEU A 23 0.70 0.82 -34.03
CA LEU A 23 1.67 1.32 -33.07
C LEU A 23 0.96 1.24 -31.70
N MET A 24 1.28 0.23 -30.90
CA MET A 24 0.94 0.24 -29.48
C MET A 24 1.58 1.48 -28.88
N GLN A 25 0.78 2.51 -28.67
CA GLN A 25 1.23 3.74 -28.06
C GLN A 25 1.69 3.39 -26.65
N ALA A 26 2.96 3.64 -26.34
CA ALA A 26 3.49 3.40 -25.02
C ALA A 26 2.70 4.27 -24.02
N GLN A 27 2.11 3.63 -23.01
CA GLN A 27 1.36 4.34 -21.97
C GLN A 27 2.26 5.39 -21.32
N SER A 28 1.69 6.57 -21.09
CA SER A 28 2.32 7.63 -20.33
C SER A 28 2.47 7.25 -18.86
N PRO A 29 3.41 7.85 -18.10
CA PRO A 29 3.55 7.63 -16.67
C PRO A 29 2.23 7.90 -15.90
N VAL A 30 1.47 8.92 -16.32
CA VAL A 30 0.17 9.26 -15.72
C VAL A 30 -0.84 8.13 -15.91
N GLU A 31 -0.96 7.59 -17.12
CA GLU A 31 -1.88 6.47 -17.41
C GLU A 31 -1.53 5.22 -16.60
N ILE A 32 -0.23 4.92 -16.45
CA ILE A 32 0.25 3.77 -15.64
C ILE A 32 -0.12 3.95 -14.17
N ILE A 33 0.09 5.14 -13.61
CA ILE A 33 -0.28 5.42 -12.22
C ILE A 33 -1.79 5.37 -12.01
N GLN A 34 -2.58 5.94 -12.93
CA GLN A 34 -4.04 5.87 -12.86
C GLN A 34 -4.55 4.43 -12.89
N GLN A 35 -4.00 3.59 -13.76
CA GLN A 35 -4.34 2.18 -13.84
C GLN A 35 -3.97 1.44 -12.54
N MET A 36 -2.78 1.68 -12.00
CA MET A 36 -2.37 1.12 -10.71
C MET A 36 -3.31 1.53 -9.57
N VAL A 37 -3.68 2.81 -9.47
CA VAL A 37 -4.61 3.30 -8.45
C VAL A 37 -5.96 2.61 -8.58
N ALA A 38 -6.50 2.50 -9.81
CA ALA A 38 -7.76 1.80 -10.06
C ALA A 38 -7.70 0.32 -9.64
N HIS A 39 -6.58 -0.36 -9.89
CA HIS A 39 -6.37 -1.74 -9.46
C HIS A 39 -6.27 -1.86 -7.93
N GLU A 40 -5.68 -0.88 -7.26
CA GLU A 40 -5.64 -0.84 -5.80
C GLU A 40 -7.00 -0.57 -5.16
N ASP A 41 -7.87 0.18 -5.83
CA ASP A 41 -9.23 0.45 -5.37
C ASP A 41 -10.14 -0.76 -5.59
N ASP A 42 -10.09 -1.39 -6.76
CA ASP A 42 -10.82 -2.64 -7.01
C ASP A 42 -10.39 -3.74 -6.04
N ALA A 43 -9.09 -3.90 -5.81
CA ALA A 43 -8.59 -4.88 -4.87
C ALA A 43 -8.98 -4.60 -3.41
N ALA A 44 -9.25 -3.34 -3.05
CA ALA A 44 -9.72 -2.99 -1.71
C ALA A 44 -11.15 -3.46 -1.46
N LEU A 45 -11.99 -3.54 -2.50
CA LEU A 45 -13.36 -4.07 -2.42
C LEU A 45 -13.39 -5.59 -2.19
N HIS A 46 -12.37 -6.29 -2.63
CA HIS A 46 -12.25 -7.75 -2.59
C HIS A 46 -11.18 -8.24 -1.60
N LYS A 47 -10.87 -7.43 -0.59
CA LYS A 47 -9.80 -7.71 0.37
C LYS A 47 -10.19 -8.89 1.27
N GLN A 48 -9.28 -9.86 1.37
CA GLN A 48 -9.39 -10.97 2.32
C GLN A 48 -8.63 -10.71 3.62
N HIS A 49 -9.05 -11.39 4.69
CA HIS A 49 -8.41 -11.34 6.01
C HIS A 49 -7.32 -12.39 6.13
N PHE A 50 -6.25 -12.04 6.85
CA PHE A 50 -5.13 -12.92 7.08
C PHE A 50 -4.71 -12.92 8.55
N ALA A 51 -4.16 -14.05 9.00
CA ALA A 51 -3.29 -14.10 10.16
C ALA A 51 -1.84 -14.03 9.69
N TYR A 52 -0.97 -13.37 10.45
CA TYR A 52 0.45 -13.22 10.12
C TYR A 52 1.25 -12.88 11.37
N THR A 53 2.57 -12.95 11.25
CA THR A 53 3.50 -12.44 12.26
C THR A 53 4.00 -11.08 11.84
N ALA A 54 4.06 -10.14 12.79
CA ALA A 54 4.65 -8.83 12.59
C ALA A 54 5.81 -8.62 13.57
N THR A 55 6.91 -8.09 13.06
CA THR A 55 8.00 -7.56 13.89
C THR A 55 7.94 -6.05 13.77
N GLU A 56 7.84 -5.34 14.89
CA GLU A 56 7.71 -3.89 14.91
C GLU A 56 8.71 -3.28 15.89
N ARG A 57 9.34 -2.18 15.47
CA ARG A 57 10.01 -1.23 16.35
C ARG A 57 9.43 0.15 16.08
N SER A 58 8.79 0.73 17.08
CA SER A 58 8.14 2.04 16.97
C SER A 58 7.95 2.73 18.32
N GLU A 59 7.49 3.99 18.30
CA GLU A 59 7.08 4.68 19.52
C GLU A 59 5.97 3.93 20.28
N ARG A 60 5.07 3.21 19.58
CA ARG A 60 4.01 2.38 20.20
C ARG A 60 4.60 1.27 21.07
N THR A 61 5.73 0.71 20.65
CA THR A 61 6.44 -0.37 21.33
C THR A 61 7.43 0.16 22.38
N GLY A 62 7.48 1.47 22.64
CA GLY A 62 8.51 2.08 23.48
C GLY A 62 9.92 1.94 22.88
N ASN A 63 10.03 1.80 21.55
CA ASN A 63 11.23 1.47 20.79
C ASN A 63 11.84 0.09 21.05
N HIS A 64 11.14 -0.80 21.76
CA HIS A 64 11.50 -2.21 21.85
C HIS A 64 11.18 -2.94 20.54
N LEU A 65 11.87 -4.04 20.25
CA LEU A 65 11.50 -4.92 19.15
C LEU A 65 10.38 -5.85 19.61
N TRP A 66 9.16 -5.58 19.19
CA TRP A 66 8.03 -6.46 19.45
C TRP A 66 7.83 -7.42 18.31
N LYS A 67 7.59 -8.69 18.63
CA LYS A 67 7.08 -9.68 17.69
C LYS A 67 5.67 -10.06 18.10
N GLU A 68 4.70 -9.82 17.23
CA GLU A 68 3.29 -10.04 17.49
C GLU A 68 2.73 -11.06 16.49
N ARG A 69 1.79 -11.90 16.95
CA ARG A 69 0.86 -12.59 16.06
C ARG A 69 -0.37 -11.70 15.86
N ILE A 70 -0.79 -11.56 14.61
CA ILE A 70 -1.90 -10.69 14.23
C ILE A 70 -2.94 -11.52 13.49
N ALA A 71 -4.22 -11.27 13.78
CA ALA A 71 -5.35 -11.76 13.00
C ALA A 71 -6.23 -10.58 12.59
N GLU A 72 -6.51 -10.47 11.29
CA GLU A 72 -7.39 -9.44 10.73
C GLU A 72 -8.86 -9.83 10.86
N THR A 73 -9.69 -8.83 11.17
CA THR A 73 -11.15 -8.88 11.10
C THR A 73 -11.67 -7.65 10.37
N SER A 74 -12.98 -7.62 10.12
CA SER A 74 -13.64 -6.42 9.59
C SER A 74 -13.64 -5.25 10.59
N ASP A 75 -13.51 -5.53 11.88
CA ASP A 75 -13.53 -4.53 12.95
C ASP A 75 -12.14 -4.07 13.40
N GLY A 76 -11.07 -4.74 12.95
CA GLY A 76 -9.70 -4.37 13.28
C GLY A 76 -8.71 -5.53 13.30
N LYS A 77 -7.51 -5.28 13.81
CA LYS A 77 -6.44 -6.28 13.92
C LYS A 77 -6.30 -6.72 15.37
N VAL A 78 -6.61 -7.98 15.69
CA VAL A 78 -6.31 -8.56 17.01
C VAL A 78 -4.83 -8.92 17.04
N ARG A 79 -4.12 -8.57 18.12
CA ARG A 79 -2.67 -8.75 18.25
C ARG A 79 -2.33 -9.47 19.54
N PHE A 80 -1.37 -10.38 19.50
CA PHE A 80 -0.82 -11.08 20.67
C PHE A 80 0.70 -10.96 20.66
N LEU A 81 1.27 -10.33 21.69
CA LEU A 81 2.72 -10.17 21.84
C LEU A 81 3.38 -11.52 22.18
N LEU A 82 4.36 -11.92 21.39
CA LEU A 82 5.11 -13.18 21.51
C LEU A 82 6.49 -12.96 22.13
N GLU A 83 7.22 -11.97 21.64
CA GLU A 83 8.59 -11.68 22.02
C GLU A 83 8.79 -10.16 22.17
N GLU A 84 9.69 -9.79 23.09
CA GLU A 84 10.18 -8.43 23.30
C GLU A 84 11.71 -8.49 23.26
N ASP A 85 12.34 -7.71 22.37
CA ASP A 85 13.78 -7.69 22.13
C ASP A 85 14.39 -9.07 21.85
N GLY A 86 13.67 -9.87 21.06
CA GLY A 86 14.08 -11.24 20.68
C GLY A 86 13.98 -12.26 21.80
N THR A 87 13.41 -11.89 22.96
CA THR A 87 13.21 -12.78 24.09
C THR A 87 11.72 -13.10 24.24
N PRO A 88 11.33 -14.39 24.36
CA PRO A 88 9.95 -14.76 24.65
C PRO A 88 9.43 -14.13 25.93
N LEU A 89 8.13 -13.83 25.97
CA LEU A 89 7.50 -13.28 27.18
C LEU A 89 7.60 -14.25 28.37
N SER A 90 7.81 -13.68 29.57
CA SER A 90 7.69 -14.44 30.83
C SER A 90 6.27 -14.98 31.03
N PRO A 91 6.08 -16.07 31.80
CA PRO A 91 4.75 -16.63 32.06
C PRO A 91 3.74 -15.60 32.57
N ASP A 92 4.16 -14.69 33.46
CA ASP A 92 3.31 -13.62 33.98
C ASP A 92 2.91 -12.60 32.91
N ARG A 93 3.83 -12.26 31.99
CA ARG A 93 3.55 -11.36 30.85
C ARG A 93 2.58 -12.03 29.87
N VAL A 94 2.78 -13.32 29.57
CA VAL A 94 1.84 -14.11 28.76
C VAL A 94 0.45 -14.13 29.40
N GLY A 95 0.36 -14.35 30.71
CA GLY A 95 -0.90 -14.32 31.45
C GLY A 95 -1.63 -12.98 31.36
N ARG A 96 -0.91 -11.86 31.46
CA ARG A 96 -1.47 -10.51 31.25
C ARG A 96 -1.98 -10.30 29.83
N GLU A 97 -1.24 -10.78 28.84
CA GLU A 97 -1.62 -10.62 27.44
C GLU A 97 -2.87 -11.43 27.09
N ARG A 98 -2.98 -12.67 27.59
CA ARG A 98 -4.21 -13.46 27.49
C ARG A 98 -5.38 -12.81 28.22
N GLY A 99 -5.13 -12.23 29.40
CA GLY A 99 -6.15 -11.45 30.13
C GLY A 99 -6.66 -10.26 29.32
N ARG A 100 -5.78 -9.52 28.64
CA ARG A 100 -6.14 -8.42 27.73
C ARG A 100 -6.99 -8.93 26.56
N LEU A 101 -6.60 -10.03 25.93
CA LEU A 101 -7.36 -10.65 24.84
C LEU A 101 -8.73 -11.17 25.27
N ALA A 102 -8.83 -11.78 26.45
CA ALA A 102 -10.09 -12.21 27.03
C ALA A 102 -11.04 -11.02 27.27
N GLY A 103 -10.49 -9.87 27.68
CA GLY A 103 -11.22 -8.60 27.76
C GLY A 103 -11.80 -8.17 26.41
N ILE A 104 -10.97 -8.19 25.35
CA ILE A 104 -11.39 -7.87 23.98
C ILE A 104 -12.48 -8.83 23.49
N ALA A 105 -12.34 -10.13 23.73
CA ALA A 105 -13.31 -11.14 23.33
C ALA A 105 -14.67 -10.99 24.05
N THR A 106 -14.66 -10.45 25.28
CA THR A 106 -15.86 -10.28 26.11
C THR A 106 -16.57 -8.95 25.83
N ASN A 107 -15.80 -7.86 25.68
CA ASN A 107 -16.31 -6.53 25.39
C ASN A 107 -15.42 -5.84 24.35
N PRO A 108 -15.72 -5.99 23.04
CA PRO A 108 -14.85 -5.49 21.99
C PRO A 108 -15.01 -3.99 21.71
N ALA A 109 -15.98 -3.28 22.30
CA ALA A 109 -16.35 -1.92 21.89
C ALA A 109 -15.15 -0.93 21.90
N ASP A 110 -14.35 -0.93 22.97
CA ASP A 110 -13.18 -0.06 23.08
C ASP A 110 -12.07 -0.43 22.09
N PHE A 111 -11.89 -1.74 21.85
CA PHE A 111 -10.95 -2.25 20.84
C PHE A 111 -11.36 -1.78 19.43
N ILE A 112 -12.64 -1.93 19.08
CA ILE A 112 -13.20 -1.53 17.79
C ILE A 112 -13.02 -0.02 17.59
N ALA A 113 -13.35 0.79 18.60
CA ALA A 113 -13.16 2.24 18.54
C ALA A 113 -11.68 2.64 18.29
N ALA A 114 -10.74 1.97 18.96
CA ALA A 114 -9.31 2.22 18.77
C ALA A 114 -8.83 1.80 17.37
N GLU A 115 -9.25 0.66 16.85
CA GLU A 115 -8.88 0.19 15.51
C GLU A 115 -9.50 1.05 14.40
N HIS A 116 -10.72 1.55 14.57
CA HIS A 116 -11.30 2.53 13.64
C HIS A 116 -10.51 3.84 13.59
N ALA A 117 -10.09 4.36 14.74
CA ALA A 117 -9.25 5.55 14.77
C ALA A 117 -7.93 5.34 14.01
N ARG A 118 -7.33 4.16 14.14
CA ARG A 118 -6.10 3.79 13.42
C ARG A 118 -6.33 3.63 11.91
N LYS A 119 -7.43 2.98 11.53
CA LYS A 119 -7.83 2.83 10.12
C LYS A 119 -8.02 4.18 9.43
N ASN A 120 -8.62 5.16 10.11
CA ASN A 120 -8.80 6.51 9.54
C ASN A 120 -7.47 7.16 9.14
N ASP A 121 -6.40 6.96 9.90
CA ASP A 121 -5.09 7.50 9.51
C ASP A 121 -4.41 6.67 8.42
N GLU A 122 -4.58 5.34 8.42
CA GLU A 122 -4.15 4.47 7.30
C GLU A 122 -4.86 4.90 5.99
N ASP A 123 -6.16 5.22 6.03
CA ASP A 123 -6.95 5.67 4.88
C ASP A 123 -6.49 7.07 4.39
N LYS A 124 -6.20 8.00 5.31
CA LYS A 124 -5.61 9.30 4.95
C LYS A 124 -4.23 9.15 4.29
N ALA A 125 -3.42 8.19 4.73
CA ALA A 125 -2.14 7.91 4.07
C ALA A 125 -2.35 7.26 2.70
N LYS A 126 -3.34 6.37 2.54
CA LYS A 126 -3.72 5.81 1.23
C LYS A 126 -4.16 6.90 0.26
N ALA A 127 -4.80 7.98 0.73
CA ALA A 127 -5.16 9.13 -0.12
C ALA A 127 -3.94 9.74 -0.86
N MET A 128 -2.70 9.51 -0.40
CA MET A 128 -1.50 9.84 -1.18
C MET A 128 -1.49 9.18 -2.56
N LEU A 129 -1.90 7.92 -2.68
CA LEU A 129 -1.93 7.21 -3.95
C LEU A 129 -2.92 7.88 -4.93
N ASP A 130 -4.07 8.32 -4.42
CA ASP A 130 -5.08 9.02 -5.21
C ASP A 130 -4.64 10.42 -5.66
N LEU A 131 -3.67 11.00 -4.95
CA LEU A 131 -3.05 12.29 -5.28
C LEU A 131 -1.93 12.14 -6.31
N LEU A 132 -1.24 10.99 -6.39
CA LEU A 132 -0.12 10.79 -7.32
C LEU A 132 -0.42 11.25 -8.76
N PRO A 133 -1.55 10.87 -9.40
CA PRO A 133 -1.82 11.29 -10.78
C PRO A 133 -2.38 12.72 -10.91
N LYS A 134 -2.66 13.43 -9.81
CA LYS A 134 -3.35 14.74 -9.81
C LYS A 134 -2.46 15.88 -9.32
N ALA A 135 -1.60 15.60 -8.35
CA ALA A 135 -0.84 16.58 -7.58
C ALA A 135 0.67 16.49 -7.81
N PHE A 136 1.13 15.54 -8.63
CA PHE A 136 2.55 15.32 -8.85
C PHE A 136 2.88 15.26 -10.33
N LEU A 137 4.08 15.72 -10.65
CA LEU A 137 4.72 15.53 -11.94
C LEU A 137 5.42 14.19 -11.93
N LEU A 138 5.09 13.34 -12.90
CA LEU A 138 5.58 11.97 -13.03
C LEU A 138 6.67 11.90 -14.10
N GLU A 139 7.86 11.46 -13.71
CA GLU A 139 9.09 11.58 -14.50
C GLU A 139 9.91 10.28 -14.43
N ASN A 140 10.96 10.19 -15.23
CA ASN A 140 11.96 9.11 -15.20
C ASN A 140 11.39 7.67 -15.23
N LEU A 141 10.41 7.43 -16.10
CA LEU A 141 9.87 6.09 -16.28
C LEU A 141 10.98 5.13 -16.71
N ARG A 142 11.15 4.06 -15.95
CA ARG A 142 12.15 3.02 -16.20
C ARG A 142 11.61 1.63 -15.87
N LYS A 143 12.11 0.61 -16.57
CA LYS A 143 11.76 -0.78 -16.33
C LYS A 143 12.94 -1.50 -15.68
N GLU A 144 12.67 -2.18 -14.57
CA GLU A 144 13.65 -2.98 -13.84
C GLU A 144 13.07 -4.39 -13.60
N GLY A 145 13.46 -5.34 -14.46
CA GLY A 145 12.89 -6.68 -14.42
C GLY A 145 11.37 -6.68 -14.61
N ASN A 146 10.64 -7.15 -13.60
CA ASN A 146 9.17 -7.17 -13.59
C ASN A 146 8.54 -5.87 -13.07
N LEU A 147 9.33 -4.86 -12.72
CA LEU A 147 8.84 -3.62 -12.14
C LEU A 147 8.91 -2.47 -13.15
N THR A 148 7.89 -1.62 -13.15
CA THR A 148 7.97 -0.28 -13.73
C THR A 148 8.16 0.72 -12.59
N MET A 149 9.18 1.56 -12.69
CA MET A 149 9.50 2.58 -11.69
C MET A 149 9.29 3.96 -12.28
N ILE A 150 8.65 4.83 -11.51
CA ILE A 150 8.31 6.20 -11.91
C ILE A 150 8.68 7.11 -10.74
N ASP A 151 9.45 8.16 -11.03
CA ASP A 151 9.74 9.19 -10.04
C ASP A 151 8.60 10.21 -10.02
N PHE A 152 8.35 10.77 -8.85
CA PHE A 152 7.33 11.81 -8.68
C PHE A 152 7.88 12.97 -7.86
N ARG A 153 7.45 14.18 -8.23
CA ARG A 153 7.74 15.41 -7.48
C ARG A 153 6.51 16.32 -7.47
N PRO A 154 6.39 17.22 -6.48
CA PRO A 154 5.23 18.10 -6.35
C PRO A 154 4.97 18.90 -7.62
N ASP A 155 3.71 18.98 -8.04
CA ASP A 155 3.30 19.91 -9.09
C ASP A 155 3.07 21.31 -8.49
N PRO A 156 3.91 22.31 -8.82
CA PRO A 156 3.73 23.66 -8.27
C PRO A 156 2.40 24.32 -8.67
N ALA A 157 1.71 23.82 -9.71
CA ALA A 157 0.39 24.32 -10.11
C ALA A 157 -0.75 23.76 -9.26
N TYR A 158 -0.51 22.67 -8.52
CA TYR A 158 -1.53 22.01 -7.73
C TYR A 158 -1.83 22.76 -6.42
N GLN A 159 -3.13 22.91 -6.12
CA GLN A 159 -3.60 23.57 -4.90
C GLN A 159 -4.13 22.54 -3.90
N THR A 160 -3.41 22.40 -2.79
CA THR A 160 -3.73 21.44 -1.73
C THR A 160 -5.00 21.82 -0.99
N GLN A 161 -5.92 20.88 -0.76
CA GLN A 161 -7.23 21.13 -0.15
C GLN A 161 -7.25 20.90 1.38
N SER A 162 -6.24 20.25 1.93
CA SER A 162 -6.13 19.96 3.38
C SER A 162 -4.70 20.13 3.90
N MET A 163 -4.54 20.11 5.23
CA MET A 163 -3.20 20.15 5.85
C MET A 163 -2.42 18.86 5.57
N GLU A 164 -3.10 17.72 5.57
CA GLU A 164 -2.56 16.39 5.28
C GLU A 164 -2.01 16.37 3.86
N GLU A 165 -2.83 16.82 2.91
CA GLU A 165 -2.46 16.93 1.50
C GLU A 165 -1.32 17.91 1.29
N LYS A 166 -1.24 19.00 2.07
CA LYS A 166 -0.08 19.90 2.02
C LYS A 166 1.21 19.21 2.45
N VAL A 167 1.17 18.33 3.45
CA VAL A 167 2.32 17.52 3.85
C VAL A 167 2.67 16.50 2.77
N LEU A 168 1.70 15.73 2.28
CA LEU A 168 1.89 14.72 1.24
C LEU A 168 2.43 15.34 -0.06
N HIS A 169 1.85 16.45 -0.50
CA HIS A 169 2.27 17.23 -1.66
C HIS A 169 3.66 17.85 -1.50
N GLY A 170 4.22 17.92 -0.29
CA GLY A 170 5.61 18.35 -0.10
C GLY A 170 6.64 17.28 -0.47
N MET A 171 6.22 16.01 -0.60
CA MET A 171 7.12 14.87 -0.74
C MET A 171 7.54 14.65 -2.20
N SER A 172 8.72 14.04 -2.39
CA SER A 172 9.16 13.53 -3.69
C SER A 172 9.71 12.13 -3.51
N GLY A 173 9.74 11.34 -4.56
CA GLY A 173 10.18 9.97 -4.44
C GLY A 173 9.97 9.12 -5.67
N THR A 174 9.86 7.81 -5.44
CA THR A 174 9.70 6.81 -6.50
C THR A 174 8.62 5.82 -6.13
N VAL A 175 7.78 5.48 -7.10
CA VAL A 175 6.82 4.40 -7.01
C VAL A 175 7.24 3.28 -7.96
N SER A 176 7.11 2.03 -7.52
CA SER A 176 7.30 0.85 -8.38
C SER A 176 6.00 0.06 -8.48
N ILE A 177 5.64 -0.30 -9.70
CA ILE A 177 4.45 -1.07 -10.05
C ILE A 177 4.89 -2.45 -10.54
N ASP A 178 4.25 -3.50 -10.05
CA ASP A 178 4.43 -4.85 -10.58
C ASP A 178 3.74 -4.96 -11.94
N ASN A 179 4.47 -5.32 -12.99
CA ASN A 179 3.97 -5.33 -14.37
C ASN A 179 2.99 -6.48 -14.67
N ARG A 180 2.89 -7.50 -13.82
CA ARG A 180 1.97 -8.63 -14.02
C ARG A 180 0.62 -8.36 -13.38
N ALA A 181 0.65 -7.80 -12.17
CA ALA A 181 -0.57 -7.45 -11.43
C ALA A 181 -1.05 -6.03 -11.76
N GLU A 182 -0.18 -5.17 -12.29
CA GLU A 182 -0.38 -3.73 -12.45
C GLU A 182 -0.72 -3.07 -11.10
N ARG A 183 -0.02 -3.50 -10.05
CA ARG A 183 -0.28 -3.12 -8.65
C ARG A 183 0.91 -2.47 -8.00
N LEU A 184 0.64 -1.71 -6.94
CA LEU A 184 1.68 -1.05 -6.15
C LEU A 184 2.59 -2.12 -5.51
N HIS A 185 3.88 -2.10 -5.85
CA HIS A 185 4.89 -2.91 -5.19
C HIS A 185 5.66 -2.11 -4.13
N THR A 186 6.18 -0.93 -4.47
CA THR A 186 6.81 -0.05 -3.49
C THR A 186 6.44 1.40 -3.74
N ILE A 187 6.40 2.19 -2.69
CA ILE A 187 6.49 3.65 -2.78
C ILE A 187 7.43 4.13 -1.69
N LYS A 188 8.37 4.98 -2.08
CA LYS A 188 9.35 5.61 -1.19
C LYS A 188 9.28 7.10 -1.43
N ALA A 189 9.15 7.88 -0.37
CA ALA A 189 8.94 9.30 -0.43
C ALA A 189 9.74 9.99 0.67
N SER A 190 10.28 11.17 0.39
CA SER A 190 10.96 11.99 1.39
C SER A 190 10.64 13.46 1.21
N LEU A 191 10.75 14.20 2.30
CA LEU A 191 10.50 15.62 2.35
C LEU A 191 11.82 16.38 2.24
N ALA A 192 12.00 17.13 1.16
CA ALA A 192 13.23 17.90 0.92
C ALA A 192 13.29 19.22 1.71
N LYS A 193 12.14 19.74 2.13
CA LYS A 193 12.00 21.04 2.80
C LYS A 193 10.91 20.97 3.86
N ASP A 194 11.07 21.75 4.92
CA ASP A 194 10.06 21.87 5.97
C ASP A 194 8.69 22.27 5.40
N VAL A 195 7.64 21.61 5.88
CA VAL A 195 6.25 21.92 5.57
C VAL A 195 5.53 22.29 6.85
N SER A 196 5.17 23.58 6.97
CA SER A 196 4.33 24.08 8.07
C SER A 196 2.87 24.21 7.64
N VAL A 197 1.98 23.75 8.51
CA VAL A 197 0.52 23.79 8.34
C VAL A 197 -0.14 24.52 9.52
N GLY A 198 -1.37 25.01 9.31
CA GLY A 198 -2.16 25.68 10.34
C GLY A 198 -1.45 26.88 10.99
N PHE A 199 -0.90 27.80 10.19
CA PHE A 199 -0.15 28.97 10.68
C PHE A 199 1.06 28.63 11.57
N GLY A 200 1.66 27.44 11.39
CA GLY A 200 2.85 27.00 12.14
C GLY A 200 2.55 26.10 13.34
N LEU A 201 1.29 25.72 13.57
CA LEU A 201 0.90 24.84 14.67
C LEU A 201 1.38 23.39 14.52
N ALA A 202 1.62 22.97 13.28
CA ALA A 202 2.24 21.69 12.96
C ALA A 202 3.28 21.90 11.86
N THR A 203 4.47 21.34 12.06
CA THR A 203 5.57 21.38 11.09
C THR A 203 6.14 19.98 10.96
N VAL A 204 6.29 19.54 9.71
CA VAL A 204 7.04 18.35 9.34
C VAL A 204 8.35 18.82 8.73
N HIS A 205 9.46 18.39 9.29
CA HIS A 205 10.79 18.87 8.92
C HIS A 205 11.37 18.08 7.74
N ALA A 206 12.27 18.72 7.01
CA ALA A 206 13.09 18.10 6.00
C ALA A 206 13.79 16.82 6.52
N GLY A 207 14.01 15.87 5.63
CA GLY A 207 14.53 14.55 5.97
C GLY A 207 13.47 13.58 6.51
N SER A 208 12.22 14.02 6.68
CA SER A 208 11.12 13.08 6.94
C SER A 208 10.91 12.15 5.75
N SER A 209 10.63 10.87 5.98
CA SER A 209 10.47 9.87 4.94
C SER A 209 9.38 8.85 5.28
N PHE A 210 8.79 8.30 4.21
CA PHE A 210 7.86 7.18 4.24
C PHE A 210 8.27 6.19 3.16
N ALA A 211 8.31 4.92 3.51
CA ALA A 211 8.44 3.84 2.54
C ALA A 211 7.51 2.69 2.91
N THR A 212 6.93 2.08 1.89
CA THR A 212 6.16 0.85 2.06
C THR A 212 6.46 -0.10 0.92
N THR A 213 6.51 -1.39 1.28
CA THR A 213 6.65 -2.49 0.33
C THR A 213 5.44 -3.40 0.46
N ARG A 214 4.90 -3.79 -0.68
CA ARG A 214 3.76 -4.70 -0.80
C ARG A 214 4.15 -5.88 -1.66
N ASP A 215 3.64 -7.04 -1.28
CA ASP A 215 3.87 -8.27 -2.00
C ASP A 215 2.60 -9.12 -2.08
N GLN A 216 2.59 -10.02 -3.05
CA GLN A 216 1.52 -10.99 -3.24
C GLN A 216 1.68 -12.13 -2.23
N VAL A 217 0.76 -12.21 -1.27
CA VAL A 217 0.79 -13.21 -0.18
C VAL A 217 -0.11 -14.43 -0.47
N ALA A 218 -1.04 -14.28 -1.41
CA ALA A 218 -1.86 -15.34 -1.98
C ALA A 218 -2.32 -14.93 -3.39
N PRO A 219 -2.84 -15.84 -4.23
CA PRO A 219 -3.32 -15.47 -5.56
C PRO A 219 -4.29 -14.28 -5.55
N GLY A 220 -3.92 -13.21 -6.26
CA GLY A 220 -4.65 -11.94 -6.30
C GLY A 220 -4.57 -11.07 -5.03
N GLN A 221 -4.07 -11.59 -3.91
CA GLN A 221 -4.06 -10.89 -2.62
C GLN A 221 -2.69 -10.28 -2.33
N TRP A 222 -2.65 -8.95 -2.24
CA TRP A 222 -1.43 -8.19 -1.94
C TRP A 222 -1.52 -7.52 -0.58
N LYS A 223 -0.50 -7.70 0.25
CA LYS A 223 -0.40 -7.10 1.58
C LYS A 223 0.85 -6.25 1.70
N THR A 224 0.79 -5.26 2.57
CA THR A 224 1.97 -4.51 2.99
C THR A 224 2.85 -5.38 3.86
N VAL A 225 4.03 -5.71 3.35
CA VAL A 225 5.01 -6.58 4.03
C VAL A 225 6.06 -5.77 4.78
N VAL A 226 6.36 -4.55 4.35
CA VAL A 226 7.28 -3.64 5.05
C VAL A 226 6.68 -2.24 5.13
N VAL A 227 6.85 -1.60 6.29
CA VAL A 227 6.59 -0.17 6.51
C VAL A 227 7.81 0.44 7.19
N ASP A 228 8.31 1.53 6.63
CA ASP A 228 9.35 2.36 7.22
C ASP A 228 8.88 3.80 7.27
N THR A 229 8.84 4.39 8.45
CA THR A 229 8.57 5.81 8.63
C THR A 229 9.66 6.45 9.48
N ALA A 230 10.04 7.66 9.08
CA ALA A 230 10.88 8.52 9.89
C ALA A 230 10.35 9.95 9.73
N ILE A 231 9.52 10.40 10.66
CA ILE A 231 8.78 11.66 10.59
C ILE A 231 9.34 12.59 11.65
N ASN A 232 10.09 13.59 11.18
CA ASN A 232 10.67 14.61 12.03
C ASN A 232 9.68 15.76 12.22
N GLY A 233 9.30 16.03 13.47
CA GLY A 233 8.49 17.20 13.83
C GLY A 233 7.17 16.86 14.52
N LYS A 234 6.22 17.79 14.41
CA LYS A 234 4.91 17.73 15.07
C LYS A 234 3.82 17.58 14.01
N ALA A 235 3.71 16.39 13.44
CA ALA A 235 2.55 16.02 12.64
C ALA A 235 1.38 15.68 13.58
N ILE A 236 0.42 16.59 13.73
CA ILE A 236 -0.81 16.35 14.52
C ILE A 236 -1.86 15.58 13.67
N LEU A 237 -1.60 15.44 12.38
CA LEU A 237 -2.59 15.02 11.38
C LEU A 237 -2.73 13.50 11.22
N PHE A 238 -1.64 12.76 11.48
CA PHE A 238 -1.58 11.30 11.47
C PHE A 238 -1.26 10.82 12.89
N LYS A 239 -2.27 10.73 13.75
CA LYS A 239 -2.08 10.52 15.20
C LYS A 239 -1.62 9.10 15.53
N SER A 240 -1.97 8.14 14.70
CA SER A 240 -1.75 6.71 14.92
C SER A 240 -0.70 6.08 14.01
N LEU A 241 -0.20 6.80 13.00
CA LEU A 241 1.00 6.39 12.26
C LEU A 241 2.22 6.72 13.13
N GLY A 242 3.09 5.74 13.36
CA GLY A 242 4.29 5.97 14.15
C GLY A 242 5.18 7.02 13.47
N LYS A 243 5.75 7.94 14.26
CA LYS A 243 6.72 8.90 13.72
C LYS A 243 7.97 8.17 13.22
N ASN A 244 8.48 7.27 14.05
CA ASN A 244 9.55 6.37 13.68
C ASN A 244 9.00 4.96 13.84
N GLU A 245 8.86 4.26 12.72
CA GLU A 245 8.29 2.93 12.67
C GLU A 245 9.06 2.10 11.66
N HIS A 246 9.43 0.90 12.07
CA HIS A 246 9.86 -0.16 11.17
C HIS A 246 9.03 -1.39 11.48
N VAL A 247 8.25 -1.84 10.50
CA VAL A 247 7.40 -3.03 10.62
C VAL A 247 7.70 -3.96 9.47
N GLU A 248 7.95 -5.22 9.79
CA GLU A 248 7.99 -6.32 8.84
C GLU A 248 6.87 -7.31 9.13
N ARG A 249 6.23 -7.84 8.09
CA ARG A 249 5.14 -8.81 8.20
C ARG A 249 5.46 -10.05 7.38
N SER A 250 5.19 -11.21 7.96
CA SER A 250 5.54 -12.53 7.41
C SER A 250 4.51 -13.59 7.81
N ASP A 251 4.66 -14.81 7.32
CA ASP A 251 3.83 -15.96 7.69
C ASP A 251 2.31 -15.78 7.47
N PHE A 252 1.96 -15.12 6.37
CA PHE A 252 0.57 -14.87 5.99
C PHE A 252 -0.21 -16.17 5.78
N LYS A 253 -1.35 -16.28 6.46
CA LYS A 253 -2.31 -17.38 6.35
C LYS A 253 -3.70 -16.81 6.15
N LEU A 254 -4.37 -17.26 5.10
CA LEU A 254 -5.74 -16.82 4.80
C LEU A 254 -6.68 -17.20 5.94
N LEU A 255 -7.52 -16.26 6.34
CA LEU A 255 -8.60 -16.47 7.31
C LEU A 255 -9.95 -16.53 6.61
N PRO A 256 -10.95 -17.19 7.23
CA PRO A 256 -12.35 -17.06 6.83
C PRO A 256 -12.75 -15.58 6.67
N PHE A 257 -13.59 -15.30 5.67
CA PHE A 257 -14.05 -13.94 5.38
C PHE A 257 -14.83 -13.34 6.56
N GLU A 258 -15.72 -14.13 7.17
CA GLU A 258 -16.41 -13.76 8.40
C GLU A 258 -15.56 -14.21 9.60
N MET A 259 -14.65 -13.33 10.03
CA MET A 259 -13.84 -13.51 11.23
C MET A 259 -14.36 -12.59 12.32
N SER A 260 -14.96 -13.13 13.39
CA SER A 260 -15.34 -12.33 14.55
C SER A 260 -14.10 -11.94 15.37
N VAL A 261 -14.18 -10.84 16.12
CA VAL A 261 -13.11 -10.44 17.05
C VAL A 261 -12.78 -11.56 18.04
N LYS A 262 -13.80 -12.29 18.51
CA LYS A 262 -13.63 -13.41 19.43
C LYS A 262 -12.89 -14.60 18.80
N ASP A 263 -13.21 -14.94 17.55
CA ASP A 263 -12.51 -16.02 16.85
C ASP A 263 -11.08 -15.62 16.50
N ALA A 264 -10.85 -14.34 16.16
CA ALA A 264 -9.53 -13.79 15.94
C ALA A 264 -8.65 -13.87 17.19
N VAL A 265 -9.21 -13.66 18.39
CA VAL A 265 -8.51 -13.93 19.66
C VAL A 265 -8.05 -15.38 19.73
N ALA A 266 -8.93 -16.34 19.45
CA ALA A 266 -8.57 -17.76 19.46
C ALA A 266 -7.51 -18.13 18.42
N VAL A 267 -7.44 -17.41 17.28
CA VAL A 267 -6.40 -17.60 16.26
C VAL A 267 -5.05 -17.07 16.75
N VAL A 268 -5.00 -15.89 17.38
CA VAL A 268 -3.71 -15.30 17.77
C VAL A 268 -3.08 -15.98 18.99
N GLU A 269 -3.85 -16.71 19.80
CA GLU A 269 -3.36 -17.41 21.00
C GLU A 269 -2.71 -18.79 20.76
N GLN A 270 -2.86 -19.36 19.56
CA GLN A 270 -2.37 -20.71 19.19
C GLN A 270 -0.85 -20.81 19.10
#